data_AF-A0A533I2R3-F1
#
_entry.id   AF-A0A533I2R3-F1
#
_cell.length_a   1.000
_cell.length_b   1.000
_cell.length_c   1.000
_cell.angle_alpha   90.00
_cell.angle_beta   90.00
_cell.angle_gamma   90.00
#
_symmetry.space_group_name_H-M   'P 1'
#
loop_
_entity.id
_entity.type
_entity.pdbx_description
1 polymer ?
#
loop_
_entity_poly.entity_id
_entity_poly.type
_entity_poly.pdbx_seq_one_letter_code
_entity_poly.pdbx_strand_id
1 'polypeptide(L)'
;MEIFDVQTDLVIKSAVASGRTDYSDALERFFPLIDRFDEQRKLQRPRFYERLKGDIVAGCIMPPITLAFVHENIEEVDSGEKILDFINSNITEGYILDGMQRLNTLHSAQEEDDFDAERPIYMNVIVASKYDLLLYRMITLNNGQKPMTVRHQVEMLTGNLLKKLLADRSLENMEIISEKDTQSNSPRGAFKLSDVSAAYLAFLTGSAHNQNSRFIEEKLDEILVGKVMASGAIDSEVSFQDVISEIDRFSSHVGVKEWLRNENNLIGFTLGAKANYYNVSNIAPDELSEMCMDFDRAFAAINPSKVNVGKFRRDLSIEFVKVAHERPSLEALTEMFFDLTAA
;
A
#
# COMPACT_ATOMS: atom_id res chain seq x y z
N MET A 1 19.36 19.98 10.77
CA MET A 1 19.00 18.56 11.05
C MET A 1 20.15 17.83 11.72
N GLU A 2 19.85 16.99 12.71
CA GLU A 2 20.80 16.20 13.51
C GLU A 2 20.21 14.81 13.79
N ILE A 3 21.01 13.74 13.66
CA ILE A 3 20.63 12.36 14.01
C ILE A 3 21.33 11.97 15.30
N PHE A 4 20.57 11.49 16.29
CA PHE A 4 21.07 11.17 17.62
C PHE A 4 21.47 9.70 17.78
N ASP A 5 20.66 8.80 17.23
CA ASP A 5 20.83 7.36 17.38
C ASP A 5 20.25 6.63 16.17
N VAL A 6 20.81 5.47 15.87
CA VAL A 6 20.36 4.56 14.81
C VAL A 6 20.37 3.14 15.36
N GLN A 7 19.26 2.43 15.21
CA GLN A 7 19.08 1.04 15.60
C GLN A 7 18.54 0.23 14.42
N THR A 8 18.81 -1.07 14.42
CA THR A 8 18.23 -2.00 13.45
C THR A 8 16.98 -2.65 14.05
N ASP A 9 15.84 -2.49 13.37
CA ASP A 9 14.61 -3.22 13.68
C ASP A 9 14.63 -4.55 12.92
N LEU A 10 14.78 -5.64 13.67
CA LEU A 10 14.87 -6.99 13.13
C LEU A 10 13.53 -7.53 12.64
N VAL A 11 12.41 -6.97 13.10
CA VAL A 11 11.07 -7.44 12.71
C VAL A 11 10.71 -6.92 11.33
N ILE A 12 10.97 -5.63 11.09
CA ILE A 12 10.68 -4.99 9.80
C ILE A 12 11.92 -4.76 8.94
N LYS A 13 13.04 -5.41 9.30
CA LYS A 13 14.31 -5.42 8.54
C LYS A 13 14.65 -4.01 8.08
N SER A 14 14.72 -3.07 9.04
CA SER A 14 14.86 -1.65 8.75
C SER A 14 15.88 -0.96 9.64
N ALA A 15 16.44 0.13 9.15
CA ALA A 15 17.15 1.10 9.98
C ALA A 15 16.14 2.09 10.58
N VAL A 16 16.24 2.31 11.88
CA VAL A 16 15.39 3.22 12.64
C VAL A 16 16.27 4.23 13.33
N ALA A 17 16.15 5.50 12.95
CA ALA A 17 16.90 6.59 13.52
C ALA A 17 16.00 7.56 14.28
N SER A 18 16.55 8.18 15.32
CA SER A 18 15.91 9.30 16.03
C SER A 18 16.76 10.55 15.86
N GLY A 19 16.13 11.69 15.64
CA GLY A 19 16.82 12.94 15.40
C GLY A 19 15.96 14.15 15.68
N ARG A 20 16.48 15.33 15.31
CA ARG A 20 15.72 16.58 15.31
C ARG A 20 16.08 17.44 14.12
N THR A 21 15.18 18.37 13.82
CA THR A 21 15.46 19.53 13.00
C THR A 21 14.68 20.73 13.55
N ASP A 22 14.64 21.86 12.86
CA ASP A 22 13.83 23.01 13.24
C ASP A 22 12.53 23.09 12.43
N TYR A 23 11.61 23.96 12.83
CA TYR A 23 10.33 24.11 12.15
C TYR A 23 10.49 24.60 10.71
N SER A 24 11.47 25.44 10.42
CA SER A 24 11.77 25.91 9.07
C SER A 24 12.14 24.75 8.14
N ASP A 25 13.11 23.92 8.52
CA ASP A 25 13.57 22.77 7.74
C ASP A 25 12.45 21.72 7.61
N ALA A 26 11.63 21.52 8.63
CA ALA A 26 10.48 20.62 8.55
C ALA A 26 9.38 21.13 7.60
N LEU A 27 9.10 22.44 7.57
CA LEU A 27 8.16 23.04 6.63
C LEU A 27 8.69 22.98 5.19
N GLU A 28 9.98 23.20 4.98
CA GLU A 28 10.58 23.15 3.65
C GLU A 28 10.66 21.71 3.12
N ARG A 29 11.06 20.75 3.95
CA ARG A 29 11.44 19.40 3.50
C ARG A 29 10.42 18.31 3.81
N PHE A 30 9.68 18.41 4.91
CA PHE A 30 8.77 17.35 5.36
C PHE A 30 7.33 17.63 4.96
N PHE A 31 6.88 18.89 5.03
CA PHE A 31 5.53 19.26 4.64
C PHE A 31 5.17 18.85 3.19
N PRO A 32 6.05 19.01 2.18
CA PRO A 32 5.78 18.53 0.81
C PRO A 32 5.58 17.02 0.69
N LEU A 33 5.97 16.24 1.70
CA LEU A 33 5.81 14.78 1.72
C LEU A 33 4.39 14.36 2.14
N ILE A 34 3.57 15.28 2.66
CA ILE A 34 2.15 15.04 3.00
C ILE A 34 1.30 15.02 1.74
N ASP A 35 1.55 15.91 0.78
CA ASP A 35 0.78 16.13 -0.44
C ASP A 35 0.97 15.04 -1.51
N ARG A 36 1.39 13.84 -1.10
CA ARG A 36 1.58 12.74 -2.05
C ARG A 36 0.32 11.97 -2.36
N PHE A 37 -0.66 11.99 -1.47
CA PHE A 37 -2.03 11.52 -1.73
C PHE A 37 -3.03 12.51 -1.16
N ASP A 38 -3.88 13.02 -2.04
CA ASP A 38 -5.02 13.90 -1.79
C ASP A 38 -6.13 13.25 -0.93
N GLU A 39 -5.78 12.36 -0.02
CA GLU A 39 -6.58 12.02 1.15
C GLU A 39 -6.31 13.06 2.23
N GLN A 40 -6.64 14.30 1.90
CA GLN A 40 -6.96 15.28 2.92
C GLN A 40 -8.03 14.61 3.80
N ARG A 41 -7.61 14.17 5.00
CA ARG A 41 -8.54 14.03 6.13
C ARG A 41 -9.42 15.26 6.02
N LYS A 42 -10.74 15.08 5.86
CA LYS A 42 -11.69 16.14 6.19
C LYS A 42 -11.17 16.72 7.49
N LEU A 43 -10.61 17.94 7.44
CA LEU A 43 -9.93 18.56 8.57
C LEU A 43 -10.83 18.30 9.78
N GLN A 44 -10.32 17.54 10.75
CA GLN A 44 -11.10 17.31 11.97
C GLN A 44 -11.50 18.68 12.54
N ARG A 45 -12.59 18.71 13.31
CA ARG A 45 -13.25 19.92 13.79
C ARG A 45 -12.25 21.08 14.03
N PRO A 46 -12.43 22.25 13.38
CA PRO A 46 -11.47 23.36 13.38
C PRO A 46 -10.87 23.69 14.77
N ARG A 47 -11.69 23.58 15.82
CA ARG A 47 -11.30 23.87 17.21
C ARG A 47 -10.09 23.07 17.75
N PHE A 48 -9.86 21.83 17.31
CA PHE A 48 -8.69 21.07 17.77
C PHE A 48 -7.39 21.57 17.14
N TYR A 49 -7.44 21.97 15.87
CA TYR A 49 -6.31 22.54 15.14
C TYR A 49 -5.96 23.92 15.67
N GLU A 50 -6.95 24.76 15.96
CA GLU A 50 -6.73 26.09 16.57
C GLU A 50 -5.98 25.99 17.91
N ARG A 51 -6.32 24.98 18.73
CA ARG A 51 -5.62 24.79 19.99
C ARG A 51 -4.17 24.39 19.80
N LEU A 52 -3.90 23.37 18.96
CA LEU A 52 -2.53 22.93 18.70
C LEU A 52 -1.71 24.04 18.02
N LYS A 53 -2.33 24.82 17.12
CA LYS A 53 -1.72 26.00 16.50
C LYS A 53 -1.30 27.03 17.57
N GLY A 54 -2.20 27.37 18.49
CA GLY A 54 -1.88 28.23 19.64
C GLY A 54 -0.80 27.65 20.54
N ASP A 55 -0.82 26.34 20.79
CA ASP A 55 0.23 25.65 21.57
C ASP A 55 1.59 25.70 20.86
N ILE A 56 1.65 25.54 19.53
CA ILE A 56 2.88 25.67 18.72
C ILE A 56 3.47 27.08 18.86
N VAL A 57 2.65 28.12 18.68
CA VAL A 57 3.08 29.52 18.82
C VAL A 57 3.51 29.83 20.26
N ALA A 58 2.83 29.27 21.25
CA ALA A 58 3.22 29.38 22.67
C ALA A 58 4.50 28.59 23.02
N GLY A 59 5.05 27.82 22.08
CA GLY A 59 6.28 27.08 22.24
C GLY A 59 6.10 25.63 22.69
N CYS A 60 5.08 24.92 22.26
CA CYS A 60 4.99 23.49 22.52
C CYS A 60 6.15 22.73 21.87
N ILE A 61 6.49 21.57 22.43
CA ILE A 61 7.37 20.59 21.79
C ILE A 61 6.45 19.47 21.31
N MET A 62 6.30 19.36 20.00
CA MET A 62 5.46 18.33 19.40
C MET A 62 6.08 16.94 19.58
N PRO A 63 5.25 15.89 19.66
CA PRO A 63 5.76 14.53 19.52
C PRO A 63 6.49 14.34 18.18
N PRO A 64 7.38 13.34 18.04
CA PRO A 64 8.21 13.19 16.85
C PRO A 64 7.45 12.90 15.56
N ILE A 65 7.80 13.56 14.45
CA ILE A 65 7.30 13.21 13.11
C ILE A 65 8.02 11.96 12.63
N THR A 66 7.32 11.01 12.01
CA THR A 66 7.95 9.80 11.47
C THR A 66 8.07 9.89 9.95
N LEU A 67 9.31 10.02 9.47
CA LEU A 67 9.69 9.90 8.07
C LEU A 67 9.91 8.43 7.74
N ALA A 68 9.38 7.98 6.61
CA ALA A 68 9.59 6.63 6.11
C ALA A 68 10.14 6.64 4.68
N PHE A 69 11.02 5.69 4.41
CA PHE A 69 11.68 5.46 3.13
C PHE A 69 11.72 3.96 2.84
N VAL A 70 11.73 3.62 1.56
CA VAL A 70 11.97 2.25 1.08
C VAL A 70 13.27 2.21 0.30
N HIS A 71 14.25 1.47 0.82
CA HIS A 71 15.58 1.30 0.24
C HIS A 71 16.05 -0.15 0.42
N GLU A 72 16.46 -0.80 -0.67
CA GLU A 72 16.81 -2.23 -0.65
C GLU A 72 17.98 -2.54 0.29
N ASN A 73 18.99 -1.66 0.33
CA ASN A 73 20.22 -1.89 1.08
C ASN A 73 20.26 -1.08 2.39
N ILE A 74 19.59 -1.58 3.42
CA ILE A 74 19.55 -0.94 4.74
C ILE A 74 20.93 -0.86 5.43
N GLU A 75 21.91 -1.67 5.02
CA GLU A 75 23.27 -1.63 5.58
C GLU A 75 24.02 -0.35 5.18
N GLU A 76 23.58 0.32 4.10
CA GLU A 76 24.11 1.62 3.68
C GLU A 76 23.70 2.76 4.62
N VAL A 77 22.78 2.52 5.56
CA VAL A 77 22.23 3.52 6.49
C VAL A 77 22.33 3.09 7.96
N ASP A 78 23.49 2.55 8.34
CA ASP A 78 23.78 2.02 9.68
C ASP A 78 24.30 3.04 10.72
N SER A 79 24.47 4.31 10.34
CA SER A 79 25.01 5.36 11.19
C SER A 79 24.26 6.68 11.03
N GLY A 80 24.37 7.57 12.03
CA GLY A 80 23.69 8.86 12.00
C GLY A 80 24.09 9.75 10.81
N GLU A 81 25.37 9.74 10.43
CA GLU A 81 25.88 10.46 9.26
C GLU A 81 25.31 9.90 7.96
N LYS A 82 25.34 8.57 7.80
CA LYS A 82 24.78 7.91 6.61
C LYS A 82 23.28 8.12 6.46
N ILE A 83 22.52 8.07 7.57
CA ILE A 83 21.09 8.39 7.57
C ILE A 83 20.87 9.83 7.12
N LEU A 84 21.66 10.79 7.63
CA LEU A 84 21.54 12.19 7.25
C LEU A 84 21.82 12.40 5.76
N ASP A 85 22.90 11.81 5.24
CA ASP A 85 23.25 11.87 3.82
C ASP A 85 22.19 11.23 2.93
N PHE A 86 21.64 10.09 3.37
CA PHE A 86 20.54 9.42 2.71
C PHE A 86 19.30 10.30 2.66
N ILE A 87 18.89 10.93 3.77
CA ILE A 87 17.73 11.84 3.79
C ILE A 87 17.99 13.04 2.87
N ASN A 88 19.18 13.62 2.88
CA ASN A 88 19.53 14.77 2.03
C ASN A 88 19.45 14.42 0.54
N SER A 89 19.84 13.21 0.17
CA SER A 89 19.85 12.75 -1.22
C SER A 89 18.48 12.26 -1.69
N ASN A 90 17.67 11.69 -0.78
CA ASN A 90 16.46 10.95 -1.14
C ASN A 90 15.18 11.50 -0.49
N ILE A 91 15.19 12.74 0.03
CA ILE A 91 14.02 13.33 0.71
C ILE A 91 12.75 13.23 -0.14
N THR A 92 12.88 13.41 -1.46
CA THR A 92 11.79 13.32 -2.43
C THR A 92 11.30 11.90 -2.68
N GLU A 93 11.87 10.87 -2.06
CA GLU A 93 11.36 9.51 -2.09
C GLU A 93 10.64 9.14 -0.78
N GLY A 94 10.83 9.95 0.26
CA GLY A 94 10.21 9.76 1.56
C GLY A 94 8.71 10.07 1.59
N TYR A 95 8.08 9.66 2.68
CA TYR A 95 6.70 10.01 3.02
C TYR A 95 6.50 10.07 4.54
N ILE A 96 5.44 10.75 4.96
CA ILE A 96 5.10 10.90 6.38
C ILE A 96 4.30 9.67 6.85
N LEU A 97 4.93 8.81 7.64
CA LEU A 97 4.28 7.62 8.23
C LEU A 97 3.37 8.00 9.41
N ASP A 98 3.81 8.97 10.21
CA ASP A 98 3.06 9.56 11.32
C ASP A 98 3.44 11.04 11.47
N GLY A 99 2.46 11.87 11.81
CA GLY A 99 2.65 13.31 12.02
C GLY A 99 2.04 14.22 10.96
N MET A 100 1.27 13.70 10.00
CA MET A 100 0.61 14.52 8.96
C MET A 100 -0.22 15.67 9.54
N GLN A 101 -1.02 15.43 10.59
CA GLN A 101 -1.82 16.49 11.21
C GLN A 101 -0.94 17.53 11.94
N ARG A 102 0.16 17.10 12.56
CA ARG A 102 1.11 17.99 13.23
C ARG A 102 1.77 18.90 12.22
N LEU A 103 2.25 18.37 11.10
CA LEU A 103 2.86 19.17 10.03
C LEU A 103 1.85 20.12 9.35
N ASN A 104 0.61 19.70 9.11
CA ASN A 104 -0.44 20.62 8.62
C ASN A 104 -0.73 21.77 9.59
N THR A 105 -0.74 21.46 10.89
CA THR A 105 -0.95 22.49 11.92
C THR A 105 0.25 23.42 12.01
N LEU A 106 1.47 22.88 11.89
CA LEU A 106 2.71 23.66 11.82
C LEU A 106 2.70 24.61 10.63
N HIS A 107 2.31 24.12 9.46
CA HIS A 107 2.14 24.94 8.25
C HIS A 107 1.09 26.03 8.43
N SER A 108 0.02 25.76 9.18
CA SER A 108 -0.98 26.80 9.50
C SER A 108 -0.49 27.79 10.57
N ALA A 109 0.41 27.35 11.45
CA ALA A 109 0.99 28.15 12.53
C ALA A 109 2.04 29.16 12.02
N GLN A 110 2.66 28.89 10.87
CA GLN A 110 3.67 29.78 10.28
C GLN A 110 3.12 31.18 9.91
N GLU A 111 1.80 31.31 9.80
CA GLU A 111 1.12 32.57 9.48
C GLU A 111 0.91 33.48 10.70
N GLU A 112 1.23 33.01 11.92
CA GLU A 112 1.05 33.78 13.15
C GLU A 112 2.29 34.65 13.45
N ASP A 113 2.06 35.87 13.95
CA ASP A 113 3.14 36.86 14.17
C ASP A 113 4.22 36.39 15.15
N ASP A 114 3.85 35.60 16.16
CA ASP A 114 4.74 35.10 17.22
C ASP A 114 5.35 33.71 16.90
N PHE A 115 5.30 33.27 15.64
CA PHE A 115 5.82 31.97 15.23
C PHE A 115 7.35 31.88 15.29
N ASP A 116 7.87 30.97 16.11
CA ASP A 116 9.30 30.68 16.23
C ASP A 116 9.72 29.55 15.26
N ALA A 117 10.25 29.93 14.10
CA ALA A 117 10.68 28.99 13.06
C ALA A 117 11.95 28.18 13.43
N GLU A 118 12.75 28.65 14.39
CA GLU A 118 13.98 27.96 14.83
C GLU A 118 13.70 26.90 15.90
N ARG A 119 12.44 26.80 16.35
CA ARG A 119 12.04 25.86 17.39
C ARG A 119 12.27 24.41 16.94
N PRO A 120 12.81 23.55 17.82
CA PRO A 120 13.11 22.17 17.43
C PRO A 120 11.84 21.34 17.28
N ILE A 121 11.85 20.49 16.25
CA ILE A 121 10.93 19.37 16.06
C ILE A 121 11.73 18.06 16.05
N TYR A 122 11.27 17.10 16.84
CA TYR A 122 11.85 15.77 16.85
C TYR A 122 11.32 14.94 15.70
N MET A 123 12.14 14.00 15.23
CA MET A 123 11.77 13.10 14.15
C MET A 123 12.30 11.70 14.38
N ASN A 124 11.54 10.73 13.88
CA ASN A 124 11.99 9.37 13.66
C ASN A 124 12.14 9.16 12.16
N VAL A 125 13.15 8.41 11.76
CA VAL A 125 13.39 8.03 10.37
C VAL A 125 13.38 6.52 10.29
N ILE A 126 12.62 5.96 9.37
CA ILE A 126 12.55 4.52 9.13
C ILE A 126 12.92 4.26 7.69
N VAL A 127 13.96 3.47 7.47
CA VAL A 127 14.38 3.02 6.13
C VAL A 127 14.20 1.51 6.07
N ALA A 128 13.14 1.05 5.41
CA ALA A 128 12.82 -0.38 5.29
C ALA A 128 13.15 -0.91 3.90
N SER A 129 13.38 -2.22 3.78
CA SER A 129 13.68 -2.82 2.48
C SER A 129 12.47 -2.96 1.55
N LYS A 130 11.25 -2.98 2.10
CA LYS A 130 10.00 -3.16 1.34
C LYS A 130 8.86 -2.35 1.94
N TYR A 131 7.91 -1.90 1.10
CA TYR A 131 6.68 -1.24 1.54
C TYR A 131 5.84 -2.11 2.48
N ASP A 132 5.82 -3.42 2.25
CA ASP A 132 5.09 -4.42 3.05
C ASP A 132 5.47 -4.35 4.54
N LEU A 133 6.74 -4.07 4.82
CA LEU A 133 7.31 -3.99 6.17
C LEU A 133 6.91 -2.69 6.90
N LEU A 134 6.81 -1.59 6.16
CA LEU A 134 6.33 -0.31 6.69
C LEU A 134 4.84 -0.39 7.02
N LEU A 135 4.05 -1.04 6.16
CA LEU A 135 2.63 -1.28 6.43
C LEU A 135 2.43 -2.17 7.65
N TYR A 136 3.19 -3.26 7.74
CA TYR A 136 3.17 -4.12 8.91
C TYR A 136 3.44 -3.32 10.19
N ARG A 137 4.45 -2.44 10.21
CA ARG A 137 4.71 -1.56 11.36
C ARG A 137 3.53 -0.66 11.68
N MET A 138 2.90 -0.04 10.68
CA MET A 138 1.71 0.79 10.89
C MET A 138 0.55 0.00 11.50
N ILE A 139 0.32 -1.24 11.05
CA ILE A 139 -0.78 -2.08 11.53
C ILE A 139 -0.53 -2.54 12.97
N THR A 140 0.72 -2.79 13.34
CA THR A 140 1.08 -3.52 14.56
C THR A 140 1.48 -2.62 15.72
N LEU A 141 2.07 -1.45 15.44
CA LEU A 141 2.64 -0.55 16.43
C LEU A 141 1.76 0.67 16.76
N ASN A 142 0.57 0.79 16.14
CA ASN A 142 -0.42 1.86 16.41
C ASN A 142 -1.48 1.49 17.47
N ASN A 143 -1.25 0.43 18.25
CA ASN A 143 -2.19 -0.04 19.28
C ASN A 143 -2.29 0.94 20.46
N GLY A 144 -3.38 1.72 20.52
CA GLY A 144 -3.74 2.55 21.69
C GLY A 144 -4.21 3.98 21.39
N GLN A 145 -4.03 4.47 20.16
CA GLN A 145 -4.67 5.72 19.69
C GLN A 145 -5.90 5.37 18.87
N LYS A 146 -6.85 6.30 18.68
CA LYS A 146 -8.02 6.07 17.81
C LYS A 146 -7.49 5.77 16.39
N PRO A 147 -7.45 4.50 15.97
CA PRO A 147 -6.55 4.12 14.91
C PRO A 147 -7.13 4.55 13.58
N MET A 148 -6.23 4.81 12.64
CA MET A 148 -6.58 4.79 11.23
C MET A 148 -6.94 3.35 10.86
N THR A 149 -8.09 3.13 10.21
CA THR A 149 -8.50 1.77 9.84
C THR A 149 -7.43 1.10 9.00
N VAL A 150 -7.25 -0.22 9.12
CA VAL A 150 -6.21 -0.95 8.36
C VAL A 150 -6.37 -0.72 6.86
N ARG A 151 -7.61 -0.61 6.38
CA ARG A 151 -7.92 -0.30 4.97
C ARG A 151 -7.32 1.03 4.52
N HIS A 152 -7.52 2.09 5.29
CA HIS A 152 -6.97 3.40 4.94
C HIS A 152 -5.43 3.41 5.04
N GLN A 153 -4.84 2.63 5.96
CA GLN A 153 -3.37 2.44 6.01
C GLN A 153 -2.86 1.77 4.75
N VAL A 154 -3.57 0.75 4.27
CA VAL A 154 -3.26 0.05 3.03
C VAL A 154 -3.42 1.00 1.84
N GLU A 155 -4.53 1.72 1.71
CA GLU A 155 -4.77 2.66 0.61
C GLU A 155 -3.66 3.72 0.51
N MET A 156 -3.28 4.35 1.63
CA MET A 156 -2.21 5.35 1.66
C MET A 156 -0.86 4.78 1.18
N LEU A 157 -0.48 3.59 1.66
CA LEU A 157 0.79 2.98 1.23
C LEU A 157 0.72 2.42 -0.18
N THR A 158 -0.42 1.89 -0.60
CA THR A 158 -0.66 1.48 -1.99
C THR A 158 -0.42 2.68 -2.90
N GLY A 159 -1.01 3.82 -2.56
CA GLY A 159 -0.77 5.07 -3.26
C GLY A 159 0.73 5.38 -3.36
N ASN A 160 1.43 5.46 -2.22
CA ASN A 160 2.85 5.83 -2.19
C ASN A 160 3.73 4.88 -3.03
N LEU A 161 3.47 3.57 -2.95
CA LEU A 161 4.13 2.57 -3.79
C LEU A 161 3.88 2.86 -5.27
N LEU A 162 2.61 2.98 -5.67
CA LEU A 162 2.24 3.18 -7.08
C LEU A 162 2.81 4.48 -7.65
N LYS A 163 2.83 5.55 -6.86
CA LYS A 163 3.42 6.83 -7.27
C LYS A 163 4.92 6.69 -7.53
N LYS A 164 5.64 5.97 -6.65
CA LYS A 164 7.06 5.67 -6.86
C LYS A 164 7.26 4.90 -8.15
N LEU A 165 6.51 3.80 -8.34
CA LEU A 165 6.62 2.98 -9.54
C LEU A 165 6.31 3.74 -10.83
N LEU A 166 5.31 4.63 -10.82
CA LEU A 166 5.00 5.50 -11.95
C LEU A 166 6.09 6.56 -12.20
N ALA A 167 6.63 7.17 -11.13
CA ALA A 167 7.69 8.16 -11.23
C ALA A 167 8.99 7.57 -11.79
N ASP A 168 9.30 6.34 -11.39
CA ASP A 168 10.46 5.57 -11.85
C ASP A 168 10.28 5.03 -13.28
N ARG A 169 9.11 5.25 -13.90
CA ARG A 169 8.69 4.67 -15.19
C ARG A 169 8.71 3.15 -15.20
N SER A 170 8.51 2.55 -14.03
CA SER A 170 8.49 1.09 -13.84
C SER A 170 7.15 0.47 -14.24
N LEU A 171 6.11 1.28 -14.50
CA LEU A 171 4.81 0.83 -15.00
C LEU A 171 4.54 1.51 -16.35
N GLU A 172 4.41 0.72 -17.41
CA GLU A 172 4.17 1.21 -18.77
C GLU A 172 2.72 1.03 -19.22
N ASN A 173 2.03 0.04 -18.66
CA ASN A 173 0.75 -0.46 -19.16
C ASN A 173 -0.40 -0.26 -18.16
N MET A 174 -0.09 -0.01 -16.88
CA MET A 174 -1.04 0.33 -15.82
C MET A 174 -1.19 1.83 -15.69
N GLU A 175 -2.39 2.31 -15.95
CA GLU A 175 -2.84 3.63 -15.56
C GLU A 175 -3.73 3.49 -14.32
N ILE A 176 -3.52 4.32 -13.30
CA ILE A 176 -4.23 4.22 -12.02
C ILE A 176 -4.95 5.53 -11.75
N ILE A 177 -6.23 5.43 -11.41
CA ILE A 177 -7.08 6.56 -11.08
C ILE A 177 -7.55 6.49 -9.62
N SER A 178 -7.58 7.66 -8.97
CA SER A 178 -8.23 7.80 -7.67
C SER A 178 -9.76 7.94 -7.83
N GLU A 179 -10.50 7.84 -6.73
CA GLU A 179 -11.95 8.09 -6.74
C GLU A 179 -12.30 9.52 -7.21
N LYS A 180 -11.42 10.50 -6.96
CA LYS A 180 -11.62 11.90 -7.37
C LYS A 180 -11.46 12.07 -8.89
N ASP A 181 -10.49 11.39 -9.49
CA ASP A 181 -10.22 11.45 -10.95
C ASP A 181 -11.34 10.80 -11.77
N THR A 182 -12.04 9.84 -11.16
CA THR A 182 -13.19 9.15 -11.78
C THR A 182 -14.35 10.11 -12.10
N GLN A 183 -14.42 11.27 -11.43
CA GLN A 183 -15.49 12.25 -11.64
C GLN A 183 -15.23 13.22 -12.79
N SER A 184 -13.98 13.39 -13.25
CA SER A 184 -13.60 14.45 -14.20
C SER A 184 -13.31 13.97 -15.62
N ASN A 185 -12.84 12.73 -15.82
CA ASN A 185 -12.79 11.98 -17.08
C ASN A 185 -12.06 10.67 -16.81
N SER A 186 -12.76 9.53 -16.69
CA SER A 186 -12.08 8.24 -16.56
C SER A 186 -11.45 7.82 -17.89
N PRO A 187 -10.11 7.73 -17.99
CA PRO A 187 -9.45 7.15 -19.15
C PRO A 187 -9.96 5.70 -19.33
N ARG A 188 -10.27 5.32 -20.57
CA ARG A 188 -10.67 3.93 -20.84
C ARG A 188 -9.48 3.01 -20.55
N GLY A 189 -9.69 2.00 -19.71
CA GLY A 189 -8.65 1.02 -19.37
C GLY A 189 -7.86 1.31 -18.09
N ALA A 190 -8.19 2.35 -17.33
CA ALA A 190 -7.52 2.60 -16.05
C ALA A 190 -7.97 1.63 -14.93
N PHE A 191 -7.04 1.30 -14.03
CA PHE A 191 -7.26 0.59 -12.77
C PHE A 191 -7.68 1.59 -11.69
N LYS A 192 -8.56 1.16 -10.78
CA LYS A 192 -8.94 1.99 -9.63
C LYS A 192 -7.96 1.76 -8.48
N LEU A 193 -7.55 2.84 -7.83
CA LEU A 193 -6.71 2.76 -6.62
C LEU A 193 -7.36 1.89 -5.53
N SER A 194 -8.70 1.96 -5.39
CA SER A 194 -9.46 1.13 -4.45
C SER A 194 -9.28 -0.37 -4.69
N ASP A 195 -9.27 -0.78 -5.96
CA ASP A 195 -9.20 -2.19 -6.36
C ASP A 195 -7.77 -2.71 -6.14
N VAL A 196 -6.76 -1.89 -6.46
CA VAL A 196 -5.35 -2.21 -6.19
C VAL A 196 -5.07 -2.27 -4.69
N SER A 197 -5.68 -1.38 -3.90
CA SER A 197 -5.55 -1.38 -2.44
C SER A 197 -6.22 -2.62 -1.82
N ALA A 198 -7.36 -3.05 -2.36
CA ALA A 198 -8.00 -4.29 -1.94
C ALA A 198 -7.13 -5.52 -2.26
N ALA A 199 -6.47 -5.53 -3.42
CA ALA A 199 -5.50 -6.56 -3.79
C ALA A 199 -4.29 -6.57 -2.87
N TYR A 200 -3.75 -5.41 -2.49
CA TYR A 200 -2.64 -5.31 -1.54
C TYR A 200 -3.04 -5.81 -0.15
N LEU A 201 -4.23 -5.46 0.33
CA LEU A 201 -4.74 -6.00 1.60
C LEU A 201 -4.88 -7.54 1.52
N ALA A 202 -5.35 -8.08 0.41
CA ALA A 202 -5.41 -9.53 0.20
C ALA A 202 -4.00 -10.15 0.23
N PHE A 203 -3.03 -9.56 -0.46
CA PHE A 203 -1.63 -9.98 -0.45
C PHE A 203 -1.06 -10.06 0.97
N LEU A 204 -1.27 -9.04 1.78
CA LEU A 204 -0.73 -8.97 3.15
C LEU A 204 -1.43 -9.93 4.11
N THR A 205 -2.74 -10.11 3.97
CA THR A 205 -3.52 -10.98 4.86
C THR A 205 -3.49 -12.45 4.43
N GLY A 206 -3.03 -12.73 3.21
CA GLY A 206 -3.18 -14.05 2.58
C GLY A 206 -4.64 -14.46 2.38
N SER A 207 -5.57 -13.50 2.30
CA SER A 207 -7.02 -13.78 2.33
C SER A 207 -7.77 -12.97 1.28
N ALA A 208 -8.58 -13.63 0.46
CA ALA A 208 -9.37 -12.99 -0.58
C ALA A 208 -10.65 -12.30 -0.07
N HIS A 209 -11.06 -12.60 1.17
CA HIS A 209 -12.36 -12.20 1.71
C HIS A 209 -12.21 -11.28 2.93
N ASN A 210 -11.72 -10.07 2.68
CA ASN A 210 -11.49 -9.05 3.72
C ASN A 210 -12.63 -8.01 3.84
N GLN A 211 -13.72 -8.21 3.09
CA GLN A 211 -14.83 -7.26 2.96
C GLN A 211 -16.05 -7.57 3.84
N ASN A 212 -15.98 -8.54 4.76
CA ASN A 212 -17.16 -8.97 5.53
C ASN A 212 -17.75 -7.82 6.38
N SER A 213 -18.94 -7.39 6.01
CA SER A 213 -19.65 -6.18 6.47
C SER A 213 -20.38 -6.30 7.82
N ARG A 214 -20.18 -7.39 8.56
CA ARG A 214 -20.89 -7.65 9.84
C ARG A 214 -20.06 -7.47 11.10
N PHE A 215 -18.78 -7.11 10.97
CA PHE A 215 -17.89 -6.92 12.12
C PHE A 215 -17.81 -5.44 12.49
N ILE A 216 -17.73 -5.16 13.79
CA ILE A 216 -17.31 -3.85 14.30
C ILE A 216 -15.92 -3.58 13.73
N GLU A 217 -15.70 -2.40 13.13
CA GLU A 217 -14.45 -2.03 12.45
C GLU A 217 -13.20 -2.33 13.31
N GLU A 218 -13.27 -2.05 14.62
CA GLU A 218 -12.18 -2.36 15.57
C GLU A 218 -11.82 -3.85 15.63
N LYS A 219 -12.83 -4.74 15.65
CA LYS A 219 -12.59 -6.20 15.60
C LYS A 219 -12.06 -6.65 14.25
N LEU A 220 -12.46 -5.98 13.18
CA LEU A 220 -11.99 -6.28 11.85
C LEU A 220 -10.50 -5.94 11.73
N ASP A 221 -10.08 -4.79 12.25
CA ASP A 221 -8.67 -4.40 12.30
C ASP A 221 -7.84 -5.37 13.14
N GLU A 222 -8.31 -5.78 14.34
CA GLU A 222 -7.63 -6.81 15.15
C GLU A 222 -7.47 -8.15 14.39
N ILE A 223 -8.52 -8.61 13.69
CA ILE A 223 -8.48 -9.82 12.87
C ILE A 223 -7.48 -9.66 11.72
N LEU A 224 -7.47 -8.50 11.06
CA LEU A 224 -6.55 -8.21 9.96
C LEU A 224 -5.11 -8.22 10.45
N VAL A 225 -4.81 -7.62 11.60
CA VAL A 225 -3.49 -7.68 12.23
C VAL A 225 -3.07 -9.13 12.44
N GLY A 226 -3.94 -9.95 13.04
CA GLY A 226 -3.70 -11.37 13.25
C GLY A 226 -3.47 -12.16 11.95
N LYS A 227 -4.22 -11.84 10.88
CA LYS A 227 -4.02 -12.46 9.56
C LYS A 227 -2.69 -12.05 8.93
N VAL A 228 -2.31 -10.78 9.00
CA VAL A 228 -1.04 -10.30 8.46
C VAL A 228 0.12 -11.02 9.16
N MET A 229 0.07 -11.16 10.49
CA MET A 229 1.03 -11.94 11.27
C MET A 229 1.13 -13.40 10.82
N ALA A 230 -0.03 -14.04 10.60
CA ALA A 230 -0.10 -15.45 10.23
C ALA A 230 0.26 -15.74 8.77
N SER A 231 0.16 -14.74 7.89
CA SER A 231 0.31 -14.91 6.43
C SER A 231 1.75 -15.18 5.98
N GLY A 232 2.75 -14.89 6.82
CA GLY A 232 4.16 -14.90 6.43
C GLY A 232 4.54 -13.85 5.37
N ALA A 233 3.69 -12.85 5.08
CA ALA A 233 3.95 -11.84 4.04
C ALA A 233 5.27 -11.08 4.24
N ILE A 234 5.69 -10.88 5.48
CA ILE A 234 6.92 -10.17 5.90
C ILE A 234 8.20 -10.96 5.52
N ASP A 235 8.08 -12.28 5.49
CA ASP A 235 9.17 -13.20 5.18
C ASP A 235 9.12 -13.70 3.73
N SER A 236 8.14 -13.24 2.95
CA SER A 236 8.04 -13.58 1.55
C SER A 236 9.17 -12.92 0.75
N GLU A 237 9.83 -13.72 -0.09
CA GLU A 237 10.76 -13.19 -1.09
C GLU A 237 10.04 -12.28 -2.08
N VAL A 238 8.82 -12.66 -2.46
CA VAL A 238 7.94 -11.91 -3.35
C VAL A 238 7.29 -10.78 -2.56
N SER A 239 7.49 -9.54 -3.01
CA SER A 239 6.83 -8.34 -2.52
C SER A 239 5.54 -8.05 -3.32
N PHE A 240 4.69 -7.16 -2.80
CA PHE A 240 3.55 -6.71 -3.59
C PHE A 240 3.96 -5.93 -4.85
N GLN A 241 5.11 -5.23 -4.80
CA GLN A 241 5.70 -4.54 -5.95
C GLN A 241 6.02 -5.50 -7.10
N ASP A 242 6.52 -6.70 -6.79
CA ASP A 242 6.80 -7.73 -7.80
C ASP A 242 5.51 -8.17 -8.50
N VAL A 243 4.43 -8.35 -7.73
CA VAL A 243 3.11 -8.70 -8.27
C VAL A 243 2.53 -7.58 -9.14
N ILE A 244 2.67 -6.32 -8.71
CA ILE A 244 2.24 -5.15 -9.51
C ILE A 244 3.01 -5.07 -10.83
N SER A 245 4.32 -5.35 -10.80
CA SER A 245 5.15 -5.37 -12.01
C SER A 245 4.69 -6.44 -13.00
N GLU A 246 4.25 -7.62 -12.51
CA GLU A 246 3.64 -8.65 -13.34
C GLU A 246 2.27 -8.23 -13.89
N ILE A 247 1.43 -7.58 -13.08
CA ILE A 247 0.15 -7.02 -13.53
C ILE A 247 0.37 -6.01 -14.65
N ASP A 248 1.40 -5.16 -14.55
CA ASP A 248 1.78 -4.22 -15.60
C ASP A 248 2.24 -4.93 -16.86
N ARG A 249 3.19 -5.86 -16.74
CA ARG A 249 3.70 -6.66 -17.86
C ARG A 249 2.56 -7.33 -18.64
N PHE A 250 1.62 -7.94 -17.93
CA PHE A 250 0.46 -8.59 -18.52
C PHE A 250 -0.56 -7.62 -19.10
N SER A 251 -0.65 -6.40 -18.56
CA SER A 251 -1.55 -5.36 -19.05
C SER A 251 -1.15 -4.80 -20.42
N SER A 252 0.00 -5.19 -20.97
CA SER A 252 0.35 -4.96 -22.38
C SER A 252 -0.63 -5.62 -23.35
N HIS A 253 -1.30 -6.71 -22.95
CA HIS A 253 -2.36 -7.34 -23.72
C HIS A 253 -3.75 -6.87 -23.26
N VAL A 254 -4.55 -6.33 -24.18
CA VAL A 254 -5.87 -5.72 -23.87
C VAL A 254 -6.82 -6.71 -23.19
N GLY A 255 -6.82 -7.97 -23.60
CA GLY A 255 -7.67 -9.01 -23.01
C GLY A 255 -7.32 -9.28 -21.54
N VAL A 256 -6.03 -9.35 -21.22
CA VAL A 256 -5.56 -9.60 -19.84
C VAL A 256 -5.78 -8.36 -18.98
N LYS A 257 -5.53 -7.17 -19.54
CA LYS A 257 -5.82 -5.89 -18.88
C LYS A 257 -7.28 -5.79 -18.45
N GLU A 258 -8.23 -6.08 -19.34
CA GLU A 258 -9.65 -6.06 -18.98
C GLU A 258 -10.02 -7.13 -17.95
N TRP A 259 -9.40 -8.32 -18.01
CA TRP A 259 -9.59 -9.37 -17.01
C TRP A 259 -9.07 -8.94 -15.63
N LEU A 260 -7.89 -8.31 -15.56
CA LEU A 260 -7.27 -7.82 -14.33
C LEU A 260 -7.94 -6.57 -13.76
N ARG A 261 -8.64 -5.77 -14.59
CA ARG A 261 -9.43 -4.61 -14.11
C ARG A 261 -10.68 -5.04 -13.31
N ASN A 262 -11.07 -6.31 -13.37
CA ASN A 262 -12.09 -6.84 -12.48
C ASN A 262 -11.49 -7.03 -11.07
N GLU A 263 -11.98 -6.30 -10.07
CA GLU A 263 -11.52 -6.37 -8.68
C GLU A 263 -11.37 -7.81 -8.15
N ASN A 264 -12.31 -8.70 -8.49
CA ASN A 264 -12.27 -10.09 -8.02
C ASN A 264 -11.13 -10.88 -8.65
N ASN A 265 -10.91 -10.68 -9.95
CA ASN A 265 -9.81 -11.29 -10.67
C ASN A 265 -8.47 -10.71 -10.20
N LEU A 266 -8.39 -9.40 -9.95
CA LEU A 266 -7.18 -8.74 -9.44
C LEU A 266 -6.75 -9.31 -8.09
N ILE A 267 -7.68 -9.44 -7.15
CA ILE A 267 -7.45 -10.05 -5.84
C ILE A 267 -7.01 -11.51 -6.02
N GLY A 268 -7.70 -12.26 -6.88
CA GLY A 268 -7.38 -13.67 -7.11
C GLY A 268 -6.02 -13.87 -7.77
N PHE A 269 -5.70 -13.07 -8.79
CA PHE A 269 -4.41 -13.03 -9.44
C PHE A 269 -3.30 -12.71 -8.45
N THR A 270 -3.50 -11.69 -7.61
CA THR A 270 -2.50 -11.29 -6.62
C THR A 270 -2.14 -12.43 -5.68
N LEU A 271 -3.13 -13.16 -5.16
CA LEU A 271 -2.91 -14.30 -4.26
C LEU A 271 -2.35 -15.52 -4.98
N GLY A 272 -2.83 -15.82 -6.20
CA GLY A 272 -2.33 -16.93 -7.01
C GLY A 272 -0.88 -16.71 -7.44
N ALA A 273 -0.55 -15.50 -7.91
CA ALA A 273 0.80 -15.09 -8.28
C ALA A 273 1.73 -15.09 -7.08
N LYS A 274 1.30 -14.60 -5.91
CA LYS A 274 2.09 -14.71 -4.67
C LYS A 274 2.46 -16.16 -4.35
N ALA A 275 1.51 -17.09 -4.53
CA ALA A 275 1.73 -18.50 -4.24
C ALA A 275 2.62 -19.22 -5.27
N ASN A 276 2.68 -18.75 -6.52
CA ASN A 276 3.42 -19.41 -7.59
C ASN A 276 4.18 -18.42 -8.51
N TYR A 277 4.86 -17.44 -7.92
CA TYR A 277 5.38 -16.28 -8.63
C TYR A 277 6.34 -16.63 -9.76
N TYR A 278 7.34 -17.48 -9.49
CA TYR A 278 8.34 -17.87 -10.48
C TYR A 278 7.76 -18.56 -11.72
N ASN A 279 6.66 -19.31 -11.57
CA ASN A 279 6.01 -19.93 -12.71
C ASN A 279 5.14 -18.92 -13.47
N VAL A 280 4.46 -18.02 -12.75
CA VAL A 280 3.65 -16.95 -13.35
C VAL A 280 4.52 -15.96 -14.15
N SER A 281 5.70 -15.59 -13.65
CA SER A 281 6.61 -14.67 -14.33
C SER A 281 7.16 -15.23 -15.66
N ASN A 282 7.12 -16.55 -15.84
CA ASN A 282 7.52 -17.22 -17.09
C ASN A 282 6.40 -17.28 -18.15
N ILE A 283 5.16 -16.87 -17.82
CA ILE A 283 4.04 -16.90 -18.76
C ILE A 283 4.08 -15.65 -19.64
N ALA A 284 3.93 -15.82 -20.96
CA ALA A 284 3.84 -14.71 -21.90
C ALA A 284 2.44 -14.04 -21.85
N PRO A 285 2.32 -12.71 -22.08
CA PRO A 285 1.02 -12.03 -22.05
C PRO A 285 -0.02 -12.60 -23.01
N ASP A 286 0.40 -13.02 -24.22
CA ASP A 286 -0.50 -13.63 -25.20
C ASP A 286 -1.04 -14.98 -24.71
N GLU A 287 -0.19 -15.81 -24.11
CA GLU A 287 -0.59 -17.10 -23.52
C GLU A 287 -1.58 -16.91 -22.37
N LEU A 288 -1.30 -15.94 -21.48
CA LEU A 288 -2.23 -15.63 -20.39
C LEU A 288 -3.57 -15.10 -20.92
N SER A 289 -3.57 -14.36 -22.03
CA SER A 289 -4.81 -13.87 -22.62
C SER A 289 -5.72 -14.99 -23.08
N GLU A 290 -5.20 -16.01 -23.75
CA GLU A 290 -5.98 -17.18 -24.17
C GLU A 290 -6.57 -17.89 -22.95
N MET A 291 -5.77 -18.08 -21.91
CA MET A 291 -6.20 -18.70 -20.66
C MET A 291 -7.26 -17.86 -19.91
N CYS A 292 -7.16 -16.53 -19.91
CA CYS A 292 -8.19 -15.65 -19.34
C CYS A 292 -9.53 -15.77 -20.07
N MET A 293 -9.51 -15.97 -21.40
CA MET A 293 -10.74 -16.22 -22.17
C MET A 293 -11.38 -17.55 -21.79
N ASP A 294 -10.57 -18.60 -21.62
CA ASP A 294 -11.06 -19.91 -21.20
C ASP A 294 -11.51 -19.91 -19.73
N PHE A 295 -10.86 -19.13 -18.87
CA PHE A 295 -11.34 -18.85 -17.52
C PHE A 295 -12.77 -18.30 -17.54
N ASP A 296 -13.04 -17.24 -18.31
CA ASP A 296 -14.37 -16.61 -18.34
C ASP A 296 -15.43 -17.56 -18.94
N ARG A 297 -15.06 -18.40 -19.91
CA ARG A 297 -15.93 -19.45 -20.47
C ARG A 297 -16.26 -20.52 -19.43
N ALA A 298 -15.25 -21.05 -18.74
CA ALA A 298 -15.43 -22.03 -17.67
C ALA A 298 -16.26 -21.44 -16.54
N PHE A 299 -15.98 -20.21 -16.11
CA PHE A 299 -16.71 -19.51 -15.06
C PHE A 299 -18.19 -19.29 -15.42
N ALA A 300 -18.49 -18.97 -16.68
CA ALA A 300 -19.87 -18.83 -17.16
C ALA A 300 -20.63 -20.16 -17.26
N ALA A 301 -19.92 -21.29 -17.37
CA ALA A 301 -20.51 -22.63 -17.39
C ALA A 301 -20.92 -23.11 -15.98
N ILE A 302 -20.26 -22.61 -14.94
CA ILE A 302 -20.75 -22.73 -13.57
C ILE A 302 -22.08 -21.96 -13.51
N ASN A 303 -23.09 -22.47 -12.79
CA ASN A 303 -24.29 -21.72 -12.45
C ASN A 303 -24.17 -21.18 -11.02
N PRO A 304 -23.29 -20.19 -10.74
CA PRO A 304 -23.17 -19.66 -9.40
C PRO A 304 -24.49 -19.00 -9.05
N SER A 305 -25.10 -19.42 -7.94
CA SER A 305 -26.25 -18.70 -7.39
C SER A 305 -25.93 -17.20 -7.34
N LYS A 306 -26.84 -16.35 -7.81
CA LYS A 306 -26.62 -14.89 -7.99
C LYS A 306 -26.10 -14.15 -6.74
N VAL A 307 -26.12 -14.80 -5.57
CA VAL A 307 -25.77 -14.23 -4.27
C VAL A 307 -24.26 -14.25 -3.98
N ASN A 308 -23.47 -15.16 -4.57
CA ASN A 308 -22.05 -15.34 -4.21
C ASN A 308 -21.05 -15.25 -5.40
N VAL A 309 -21.49 -14.68 -6.54
CA VAL A 309 -20.70 -14.64 -7.78
C VAL A 309 -19.30 -14.02 -7.58
N GLY A 310 -19.20 -12.89 -6.87
CA GLY A 310 -17.90 -12.25 -6.61
C GLY A 310 -16.97 -13.10 -5.74
N LYS A 311 -17.52 -13.79 -4.73
CA LYS A 311 -16.77 -14.69 -3.86
C LYS A 311 -16.14 -15.83 -4.68
N PHE A 312 -16.96 -16.55 -5.45
CA PHE A 312 -16.47 -17.64 -6.29
C PHE A 312 -15.51 -17.15 -7.37
N ARG A 313 -15.77 -16.01 -7.99
CA ARG A 313 -14.85 -15.46 -8.99
C ARG A 313 -13.47 -15.20 -8.40
N ARG A 314 -13.38 -14.67 -7.17
CA ARG A 314 -12.10 -14.52 -6.45
C ARG A 314 -11.43 -15.87 -6.23
N ASP A 315 -12.14 -16.80 -5.60
CA ASP A 315 -11.58 -18.10 -5.22
C ASP A 315 -11.07 -18.88 -6.44
N LEU A 316 -11.85 -18.90 -7.52
CA LEU A 316 -11.48 -19.57 -8.77
C LEU A 316 -10.33 -18.86 -9.49
N SER A 317 -10.26 -17.53 -9.43
CA SER A 317 -9.12 -16.77 -9.98
C SER A 317 -7.81 -17.11 -9.26
N ILE A 318 -7.86 -17.38 -7.95
CA ILE A 318 -6.67 -17.81 -7.18
C ILE A 318 -6.17 -19.15 -7.71
N GLU A 319 -7.06 -20.15 -7.78
CA GLU A 319 -6.68 -21.50 -8.20
C GLU A 319 -6.24 -21.52 -9.65
N PHE A 320 -6.95 -20.80 -10.53
CA PHE A 320 -6.54 -20.60 -11.92
C PHE A 320 -5.11 -20.07 -12.03
N VAL A 321 -4.77 -18.98 -11.34
CA VAL A 321 -3.45 -18.35 -11.47
C VAL A 321 -2.33 -19.23 -10.89
N LYS A 322 -2.62 -20.02 -9.85
CA LYS A 322 -1.65 -21.02 -9.34
C LYS A 322 -1.26 -22.05 -10.40
N VAL A 323 -2.21 -22.50 -11.22
CA VAL A 323 -1.99 -23.54 -12.23
C VAL A 323 -1.80 -23.01 -13.66
N ALA A 324 -1.84 -21.70 -13.87
CA ALA A 324 -1.77 -21.10 -15.21
C ALA A 324 -0.53 -21.52 -16.02
N HIS A 325 0.59 -21.79 -15.34
CA HIS A 325 1.82 -22.27 -15.98
C HIS A 325 1.67 -23.65 -16.65
N GLU A 326 0.70 -24.45 -16.21
CA GLU A 326 0.36 -25.76 -16.79
C GLU A 326 -0.47 -25.64 -18.06
N ARG A 327 -0.93 -24.43 -18.40
CA ARG A 327 -1.78 -24.13 -19.58
C ARG A 327 -3.01 -25.04 -19.62
N PRO A 328 -3.84 -25.05 -18.56
CA PRO A 328 -4.99 -25.95 -18.47
C PRO A 328 -5.97 -25.68 -19.61
N SER A 329 -6.52 -26.74 -20.20
CA SER A 329 -7.56 -26.61 -21.22
C SER A 329 -8.86 -26.09 -20.62
N LEU A 330 -9.76 -25.59 -21.47
CA LEU A 330 -11.10 -25.18 -21.05
C LEU A 330 -11.86 -26.29 -20.31
N GLU A 331 -11.73 -27.55 -20.74
CA GLU A 331 -12.35 -28.69 -20.06
C GLU A 331 -11.79 -28.89 -18.64
N ALA A 332 -10.45 -28.83 -18.50
CA ALA A 332 -9.78 -28.98 -17.21
C ALA A 332 -10.16 -27.83 -16.24
N LEU A 333 -10.22 -26.59 -16.74
CA LEU A 333 -10.68 -25.45 -15.96
C LEU A 333 -12.14 -25.61 -15.52
N THR A 334 -12.99 -26.09 -16.43
CA THR A 334 -14.41 -26.30 -16.14
C THR A 334 -14.60 -27.36 -15.06
N GLU A 335 -13.89 -28.49 -15.14
CA GLU A 335 -13.91 -29.56 -14.13
C GLU A 335 -13.43 -29.03 -12.76
N MET A 336 -12.26 -28.39 -12.73
CA MET A 336 -11.71 -27.77 -11.51
C MET A 336 -12.70 -26.79 -10.88
N PHE A 337 -13.36 -25.97 -11.70
CA PHE A 337 -14.33 -24.99 -11.25
C PHE A 337 -15.60 -25.62 -10.69
N PHE A 338 -16.10 -26.70 -11.30
CA PHE A 338 -17.22 -27.46 -10.75
C PHE A 338 -16.88 -28.05 -9.39
N ASP A 339 -15.71 -28.67 -9.25
CA ASP A 339 -15.29 -29.30 -8.00
C ASP A 339 -15.16 -28.27 -6.86
N LEU A 340 -14.55 -27.12 -7.13
CA LEU A 340 -14.35 -26.05 -6.16
C LEU A 340 -15.66 -25.33 -5.77
N THR A 341 -16.71 -25.43 -6.58
CA THR A 341 -18.00 -24.77 -6.32
C THR A 341 -19.09 -25.72 -5.85
N ALA A 342 -18.88 -27.03 -5.96
CA ALA A 342 -19.78 -28.07 -5.44
C ALA A 342 -19.54 -28.41 -3.95
N ALA A 343 -18.37 -28.05 -3.40
CA ALA A 343 -18.02 -28.15 -1.98
C ALA A 343 -18.56 -26.96 -1.16
#